data_AF-A0A966RFE4-F1
#
_entry.id   AF-A0A966RFE4-F1
#
_cell.length_a   1.000
_cell.length_b   1.000
_cell.length_c   1.000
_cell.angle_alpha   90.00
_cell.angle_beta   90.00
_cell.angle_gamma   90.00
#
_symmetry.space_group_name_H-M   'P 1'
#
loop_
_entity.id
_entity.type
_entity.pdbx_description
1 polymer ?
#
loop_
_entity_poly.entity_id
_entity_poly.type
_entity_poly.pdbx_seq_one_letter_code
_entity_poly.pdbx_strand_id
1 'polypeptide(L)'
;MLRQRHEIDEIGETMRPFSLERDRARASVLEFCELYRSRPIARNNLGMGFNHCFAAWFILRAMRPKVVVESGVWRGQSTWLIEQAVPDAEVIAIDPVPAARIYTSPRVRYETSDFSRLDWSQTD
;
A
#
# COMPACT_ATOMS: atom_id res chain seq x y z
N MET A 1 16.27 -31.71 36.19
CA MET A 1 16.07 -30.24 36.21
C MET A 1 16.12 -29.78 34.76
N LEU A 2 14.99 -29.89 34.07
CA LEU A 2 14.88 -29.69 32.62
C LEU A 2 13.57 -28.95 32.39
N ARG A 3 13.63 -27.65 32.08
CA ARG A 3 12.51 -26.89 31.51
C ARG A 3 13.04 -25.57 30.97
N GLN A 4 12.41 -25.14 29.87
CA GLN A 4 12.63 -23.90 29.10
C GLN A 4 13.71 -23.97 28.02
N ARG A 5 13.44 -24.78 26.98
CA ARG A 5 13.92 -24.58 25.60
C ARG A 5 12.79 -24.66 24.56
N HIS A 6 11.54 -24.51 24.97
CA HIS A 6 10.38 -24.57 24.07
C HIS A 6 9.58 -23.29 24.19
N GLU A 7 10.02 -22.21 23.53
CA GLU A 7 9.19 -21.03 23.21
C GLU A 7 9.94 -19.98 22.36
N ILE A 8 10.77 -20.41 21.39
CA ILE A 8 11.34 -19.50 20.37
C ILE A 8 11.04 -19.99 18.95
N ASP A 9 10.60 -21.24 18.78
CA ASP A 9 10.40 -21.83 17.45
C ASP A 9 9.03 -21.49 16.81
N GLU A 10 8.02 -21.08 17.59
CA GLU A 10 6.67 -20.83 17.07
C GLU A 10 6.48 -19.45 16.40
N ILE A 11 7.42 -18.52 16.56
CA ILE A 11 7.35 -17.19 15.91
C ILE A 11 8.02 -17.22 14.51
N GLY A 12 8.69 -18.32 14.17
CA GLY A 12 9.53 -18.44 12.97
C GLY A 12 8.87 -19.13 11.76
N GLU A 13 7.78 -19.88 11.95
CA GLU A 13 7.25 -20.73 10.87
C GLU A 13 6.44 -19.98 9.79
N THR A 14 6.08 -18.71 10.01
CA THR A 14 5.24 -17.94 9.07
C THR A 14 5.96 -16.80 8.36
N MET A 15 7.23 -16.55 8.67
CA MET A 15 8.02 -15.52 7.99
C MET A 15 8.72 -16.12 6.78
N ARG A 16 8.23 -15.81 5.58
CA ARG A 16 8.94 -16.17 4.34
C ARG A 16 10.39 -15.68 4.42
N PRO A 17 11.37 -16.48 3.96
CA PRO A 17 12.77 -16.08 4.04
C PRO A 17 12.97 -14.73 3.38
N PHE A 18 13.68 -13.82 4.05
CA PHE A 18 13.97 -12.48 3.53
C PHE A 18 14.64 -12.52 2.14
N SER A 19 15.43 -13.56 1.86
CA SER A 19 16.03 -13.81 0.55
C SER A 19 15.00 -14.04 -0.56
N LEU A 20 13.91 -14.76 -0.28
CA LEU A 20 12.87 -15.06 -1.26
C LEU A 20 12.10 -13.79 -1.65
N GLU A 21 11.78 -12.93 -0.69
CA GLU A 21 11.09 -11.67 -0.96
C GLU A 21 11.99 -10.68 -1.69
N ARG A 22 13.30 -10.67 -1.39
CA ARG A 22 14.29 -9.89 -2.14
C ARG A 22 14.35 -10.33 -3.61
N ASP A 23 14.39 -11.64 -3.86
CA ASP A 23 14.49 -12.15 -5.23
C ASP A 23 13.20 -11.91 -6.03
N ARG A 24 12.03 -12.03 -5.38
CA ARG A 24 10.72 -11.66 -5.96
C ARG A 24 10.66 -10.17 -6.27
N ALA A 25 11.05 -9.31 -5.32
CA ALA A 25 11.11 -7.87 -5.56
C ALA A 25 12.01 -7.57 -6.76
N ARG A 26 13.22 -8.15 -6.81
CA ARG A 26 14.13 -7.98 -7.95
C ARG A 26 13.49 -8.40 -9.28
N ALA A 27 12.80 -9.54 -9.30
CA ALA A 27 12.12 -10.04 -10.50
C ALA A 27 10.97 -9.12 -10.96
N SER A 28 10.29 -8.44 -10.03
CA SER A 28 9.14 -7.58 -10.32
C SER A 28 9.50 -6.16 -10.77
N VAL A 29 10.78 -5.77 -10.78
CA VAL A 29 11.19 -4.40 -11.14
C VAL A 29 10.76 -4.02 -12.56
N LEU A 30 10.90 -4.92 -13.53
CA LEU A 30 10.56 -4.61 -14.93
C LEU A 30 9.05 -4.43 -15.12
N GLU A 31 8.24 -5.30 -14.50
CA GLU A 31 6.78 -5.16 -14.47
C GLU A 31 6.37 -3.81 -13.86
N PHE A 32 6.96 -3.46 -12.72
CA PHE A 32 6.68 -2.18 -12.09
C PHE A 32 7.14 -0.99 -12.93
N CYS A 33 8.28 -1.07 -13.62
CA CYS A 33 8.73 -0.02 -14.53
C CYS A 33 7.70 0.23 -15.65
N GLU A 34 7.13 -0.82 -16.25
CA GLU A 34 6.07 -0.66 -17.25
C GLU A 34 4.82 0.00 -16.67
N LEU A 35 4.37 -0.43 -15.50
CA LEU A 35 3.25 0.21 -14.80
C LEU A 35 3.55 1.68 -14.49
N TYR A 36 4.70 1.98 -13.90
CA TYR A 36 5.05 3.33 -13.45
C TYR A 36 5.18 4.34 -14.61
N ARG A 37 5.41 3.87 -15.83
CA ARG A 37 5.38 4.71 -17.04
C ARG A 37 3.98 5.25 -17.34
N SER A 38 2.92 4.53 -16.99
CA SER A 38 1.52 4.97 -17.24
C SER A 38 0.93 5.81 -16.11
N ARG A 39 1.72 6.15 -15.08
CA ARG A 39 1.25 6.94 -13.95
C ARG A 39 0.64 8.28 -14.40
N PRO A 40 -0.44 8.74 -13.77
CA PRO A 40 -1.11 10.00 -14.15
C PRO A 40 -0.28 11.24 -13.79
N ILE A 41 0.65 11.12 -12.84
CA ILE A 41 1.42 12.24 -12.29
C ILE A 41 2.89 12.08 -12.65
N ALA A 42 3.35 12.82 -13.66
CA ALA A 42 4.74 12.76 -14.11
C ALA A 42 5.74 13.23 -13.04
N ARG A 43 5.38 14.28 -12.29
CA ARG A 43 6.21 14.88 -11.23
C ARG A 43 5.40 14.97 -9.95
N ASN A 44 5.75 14.17 -8.95
CA ASN A 44 5.05 14.09 -7.67
C ASN A 44 5.92 14.63 -6.52
N ASN A 45 6.40 15.87 -6.65
CA ASN A 45 7.21 16.52 -5.62
C ASN A 45 6.43 16.52 -4.29
N LEU A 46 7.12 16.25 -3.18
CA LEU A 46 6.57 16.07 -1.82
C LEU A 46 5.74 14.80 -1.61
N GLY A 47 5.40 14.05 -2.67
CA GLY A 47 4.70 12.78 -2.58
C GLY A 47 5.61 11.58 -2.81
N MET A 48 5.00 10.41 -3.00
CA MET A 48 5.72 9.18 -3.32
C MET A 48 6.41 9.26 -4.69
N GLY A 49 7.73 9.10 -4.67
CA GLY A 49 8.56 8.87 -5.85
C GLY A 49 8.71 7.38 -6.19
N PHE A 50 9.53 7.07 -7.20
CA PHE A 50 9.67 5.72 -7.78
C PHE A 50 9.90 4.62 -6.74
N ASN A 51 10.88 4.79 -5.85
CA ASN A 51 11.24 3.77 -4.84
C ASN A 51 10.09 3.51 -3.85
N HIS A 52 9.42 4.58 -3.40
CA HIS A 52 8.27 4.46 -2.49
C HIS A 52 7.10 3.74 -3.17
N CYS A 53 6.80 4.12 -4.42
CA CYS A 53 5.76 3.46 -5.21
C CYS A 53 6.10 1.99 -5.46
N PHE A 54 7.35 1.66 -5.79
CA PHE A 54 7.73 0.26 -6.01
C PHE A 54 7.50 -0.60 -4.76
N ALA A 55 7.99 -0.12 -3.60
CA ALA A 55 7.83 -0.82 -2.34
C ALA A 55 6.35 -1.01 -1.97
N ALA A 56 5.54 0.06 -2.06
CA ALA A 56 4.11 -0.02 -1.75
C ALA A 56 3.36 -0.96 -2.69
N TRP A 57 3.59 -0.84 -4.01
CA TRP A 57 2.99 -1.73 -5.01
C TRP A 57 3.33 -3.19 -4.77
N PHE A 58 4.60 -3.48 -4.48
CA PHE A 58 5.06 -4.84 -4.20
C PHE A 58 4.39 -5.41 -2.93
N ILE A 59 4.35 -4.64 -1.85
CA ILE A 59 3.73 -5.03 -0.58
C ILE A 59 2.22 -5.27 -0.76
N LEU A 60 1.51 -4.37 -1.44
CA LEU A 60 0.08 -4.51 -1.71
C LEU A 60 -0.22 -5.77 -2.51
N ARG A 61 0.56 -6.03 -3.57
CA ARG A 61 0.46 -7.26 -4.37
C ARG A 61 0.75 -8.53 -3.58
N ALA A 62 1.71 -8.48 -2.66
CA ALA A 62 2.10 -9.62 -1.84
C ALA A 62 1.09 -9.94 -0.73
N MET A 63 0.50 -8.92 -0.11
CA MET A 63 -0.47 -9.06 0.99
C MET A 63 -1.91 -9.27 0.49
N ARG A 64 -2.26 -8.66 -0.65
CA ARG A 64 -3.64 -8.66 -1.21
C ARG A 64 -4.71 -8.29 -0.17
N PRO A 65 -4.58 -7.16 0.54
CA PRO A 65 -5.57 -6.75 1.52
C PRO A 65 -6.95 -6.56 0.86
N LYS A 66 -8.01 -6.79 1.65
CA LYS A 66 -9.38 -6.45 1.25
C LYS A 66 -9.68 -4.96 1.40
N VAL A 67 -9.00 -4.30 2.33
CA VAL A 67 -9.18 -2.88 2.66
C VAL A 67 -7.82 -2.20 2.73
N VAL A 68 -7.70 -1.03 2.13
CA VAL A 68 -6.51 -0.17 2.20
C VAL A 68 -6.92 1.20 2.74
N VAL A 69 -6.33 1.60 3.86
CA VAL A 69 -6.46 2.98 4.35
C VAL A 69 -5.25 3.79 3.92
N GLU A 70 -5.48 4.80 3.09
CA GLU A 70 -4.47 5.75 2.62
C GLU A 70 -4.55 7.03 3.46
N SER A 71 -3.54 7.28 4.31
CA SER A 71 -3.42 8.54 5.05
C SER A 71 -2.47 9.49 4.32
N GLY A 72 -3.02 10.56 3.73
CA GLY A 72 -2.28 11.53 2.94
C GLY A 72 -2.27 11.19 1.45
N VAL A 73 -3.25 11.70 0.72
CA VAL A 73 -3.44 11.47 -0.73
C VAL A 73 -2.50 12.34 -1.58
N TRP A 74 -2.24 13.57 -1.14
CA TRP A 74 -1.51 14.59 -1.90
C TRP A 74 -2.06 14.75 -3.32
N ARG A 75 -1.26 14.46 -4.35
CA ARG A 75 -1.69 14.55 -5.76
C ARG A 75 -2.49 13.33 -6.24
N GLY A 76 -2.58 12.26 -5.44
CA GLY A 76 -3.32 11.03 -5.77
C GLY A 76 -2.51 9.94 -6.48
N GLN A 77 -1.17 10.03 -6.50
CA GLN A 77 -0.33 9.02 -7.16
C GLN A 77 -0.39 7.66 -6.45
N SER A 78 -0.40 7.65 -5.11
CA SER A 78 -0.52 6.45 -4.30
C SER A 78 -1.92 5.83 -4.42
N THR A 79 -2.97 6.65 -4.47
CA THR A 79 -4.33 6.17 -4.78
C THR A 79 -4.38 5.41 -6.10
N TRP A 80 -3.89 6.02 -7.18
CA TRP A 80 -3.80 5.37 -8.49
C TRP A 80 -3.04 4.04 -8.38
N LEU A 81 -1.90 4.05 -7.68
CA LEU A 81 -1.05 2.88 -7.53
C LEU A 81 -1.75 1.73 -6.77
N ILE A 82 -2.48 2.04 -5.70
CA ILE A 82 -3.25 1.07 -4.92
C ILE A 82 -4.25 0.37 -5.82
N GLU A 83 -4.99 1.13 -6.63
CA GLU A 83 -5.96 0.60 -7.58
C GLU A 83 -5.35 -0.34 -8.63
N GLN A 84 -4.10 -0.09 -9.05
CA GLN A 84 -3.38 -0.99 -9.96
C GLN A 84 -2.86 -2.24 -9.25
N ALA A 85 -2.43 -2.11 -7.99
CA ALA A 85 -1.84 -3.21 -7.23
C ALA A 85 -2.89 -4.21 -6.74
N VAL A 86 -4.01 -3.71 -6.23
CA VAL A 86 -5.09 -4.46 -5.58
C VAL A 86 -6.45 -3.93 -6.04
N PRO A 87 -6.86 -4.22 -7.29
CA PRO A 87 -8.05 -3.61 -7.89
C PRO A 87 -9.36 -3.91 -7.18
N ASP A 88 -9.42 -5.01 -6.41
CA ASP A 88 -10.62 -5.46 -5.70
C ASP A 88 -10.69 -4.94 -4.25
N ALA A 89 -9.65 -4.24 -3.77
CA ALA A 89 -9.64 -3.73 -2.41
C ALA A 89 -10.55 -2.50 -2.27
N GLU A 90 -11.27 -2.40 -1.16
CA GLU A 90 -11.86 -1.15 -0.71
C GLU A 90 -10.74 -0.17 -0.36
N VAL A 91 -10.86 1.09 -0.80
CA VAL A 91 -9.88 2.13 -0.50
C VAL A 91 -10.55 3.28 0.23
N ILE A 92 -10.06 3.56 1.44
CA ILE A 92 -10.48 4.69 2.27
C ILE A 92 -9.30 5.66 2.34
N ALA A 93 -9.45 6.84 1.77
CA ALA A 93 -8.38 7.80 1.61
C ALA A 93 -8.66 9.06 2.43
N ILE A 94 -7.81 9.30 3.42
CA ILE A 94 -7.93 10.39 4.38
C ILE A 94 -6.95 11.48 4.00
N ASP A 95 -7.46 12.67 3.67
CA ASP A 95 -6.63 13.81 3.32
C ASP A 95 -7.36 15.13 3.62
N PRO A 96 -6.86 15.93 4.58
CA PRO A 96 -7.49 17.17 4.99
C PRO A 96 -7.43 18.28 3.93
N VAL A 97 -6.57 18.16 2.90
CA VAL A 97 -6.37 19.20 1.87
C VAL A 97 -6.62 18.62 0.46
N PRO A 98 -7.88 18.33 0.09
CA PRO A 98 -8.23 17.70 -1.18
C PRO A 98 -7.88 18.54 -2.41
N ALA A 99 -7.72 19.86 -2.26
CA ALA A 99 -7.45 20.78 -3.35
C ALA A 99 -6.12 20.52 -4.09
N ALA A 100 -5.19 19.78 -3.47
CA ALA A 100 -3.91 19.42 -4.07
C ALA A 100 -3.98 18.19 -5.00
N ARG A 101 -5.12 17.49 -5.04
CA ARG A 101 -5.29 16.26 -5.82
C ARG A 101 -5.32 16.58 -7.32
N ILE A 102 -4.57 15.78 -8.09
CA ILE A 102 -4.59 15.79 -9.56
C ILE A 102 -5.31 14.55 -10.05
N TYR A 103 -5.01 13.40 -9.43
CA TYR A 103 -5.73 12.16 -9.65
C TYR A 103 -6.75 11.94 -8.54
N THR A 104 -7.96 11.57 -8.93
CA THR A 104 -9.03 11.09 -8.05
C THR A 104 -9.72 9.90 -8.69
N SER A 105 -10.23 8.98 -7.88
CA SER A 105 -10.97 7.82 -8.36
C SER A 105 -12.37 7.78 -7.73
N PRO A 106 -13.43 7.49 -8.51
CA PRO A 106 -14.77 7.35 -7.96
C PRO A 106 -14.95 6.10 -7.09
N ARG A 107 -13.97 5.18 -7.10
CA ARG A 107 -14.01 3.94 -6.29
C ARG A 107 -13.47 4.12 -4.88
N VAL A 108 -12.93 5.30 -4.58
CA VAL A 108 -12.25 5.59 -3.32
C VAL A 108 -13.18 6.41 -2.43
N ARG A 109 -13.37 5.95 -1.20
CA ARG A 109 -14.04 6.72 -0.16
C ARG A 109 -13.07 7.78 0.37
N TYR A 110 -13.30 9.04 0.04
CA TYR A 110 -12.46 10.14 0.51
C TYR A 110 -13.01 10.77 1.77
N GLU A 111 -12.14 10.96 2.76
CA GLU A 111 -12.46 11.56 4.04
C GLU A 111 -11.52 12.75 4.31
N THR A 112 -12.06 13.81 4.91
CA THR A 112 -11.28 14.98 5.36
C THR A 112 -11.18 15.05 6.88
N SER A 113 -11.92 14.19 7.59
CA SER A 113 -11.90 14.08 9.05
C SER A 113 -10.71 13.24 9.53
N ASP A 114 -10.30 13.44 10.79
CA ASP A 114 -9.27 12.64 11.43
C ASP A 114 -9.64 11.15 11.49
N PHE A 115 -8.65 10.27 11.32
CA PHE A 115 -8.81 8.81 11.34
C PHE A 115 -9.59 8.30 12.56
N SER A 116 -9.35 8.88 13.74
CA SER A 116 -9.99 8.47 15.00
C SER A 116 -11.50 8.78 15.05
N ARG A 117 -12.02 9.58 14.12
CA ARG A 117 -13.42 10.02 14.08
C ARG A 117 -14.25 9.31 13.03
N LEU A 118 -13.64 8.47 12.21
CA LEU A 118 -14.34 7.73 11.18
C LEU A 118 -15.07 6.53 11.78
N ASP A 119 -16.25 6.24 11.25
CA ASP A 119 -16.95 4.99 11.52
C ASP A 119 -16.37 3.88 10.63
N TRP A 120 -15.85 2.85 11.29
CA TRP A 120 -15.23 1.66 10.71
C TRP A 120 -16.16 0.44 10.76
N SER A 121 -17.37 0.56 11.32
CA SER A 121 -18.29 -0.57 11.48
C SER A 121 -18.75 -1.21 10.17
N GLN A 122 -18.55 -0.50 9.05
CA GLN A 122 -18.90 -0.92 7.70
C GLN A 122 -17.68 -1.44 6.91
N THR A 123 -16.53 -1.61 7.55
CA THR A 123 -15.27 -2.05 6.94
C THR A 123 -14.95 -3.48 7.38
N ASP A 124 -14.76 -4.39 6.42
CA ASP A 124 -14.56 -5.84 6.60
C ASP A 124 -13.16 -6.28 7.05
#